data_AF-A0A4Q2SCY0-F1
#
_entry.id   AF-A0A4Q2SCY0-F1
#
_cell.length_a   1.000
_cell.length_b   1.000
_cell.length_c   1.000
_cell.angle_alpha   90.00
_cell.angle_beta   90.00
_cell.angle_gamma   90.00
#
_symmetry.space_group_name_H-M   'P 1'
#
loop_
_entity.id
_entity.type
_entity.pdbx_description
1 polymer ?
#
loop_
_entity_poly.entity_id
_entity_poly.type
_entity_poly.pdbx_seq_one_letter_code
_entity_poly.pdbx_strand_id
1 'polypeptide(L)'
;MSKSKTITTEEKSSLFTPRFLIALLLIVAGIAWLVFYYAQARGNPLAFPPVEGSPKAVADLGRWNYVIGFGLLMVGLMVSAHPSTPLGRGRGVVAGMLGCFLVGLIWICTFYVFSDDLSRLWILNDLGQWNLVVGIAFMAVGFSFATKWE
;
A
#
# COMPACT_ATOMS: atom_id res chain seq x y z
N MET A 1 -42.34 32.52 25.52
CA MET A 1 -41.28 32.37 24.50
C MET A 1 -40.51 31.10 24.82
N SER A 2 -40.91 29.97 24.24
CA SER A 2 -40.34 28.65 24.54
C SER A 2 -38.96 28.53 23.87
N LYS A 3 -37.90 28.39 24.66
CA LYS A 3 -36.55 28.16 24.13
C LYS A 3 -36.53 26.73 23.56
N SER A 4 -36.55 26.63 22.23
CA SER A 4 -36.36 25.35 21.54
C SER A 4 -35.00 24.78 21.96
N LYS A 5 -35.00 23.63 22.62
CA LYS A 5 -33.78 22.87 22.93
C LYS A 5 -33.26 22.34 21.59
N THR A 6 -32.28 23.02 21.02
CA THR A 6 -31.46 22.46 19.94
C THR A 6 -30.74 21.24 20.53
N ILE A 7 -31.29 20.05 20.28
CA ILE A 7 -30.60 18.80 20.56
C ILE A 7 -29.46 18.76 19.55
N THR A 8 -28.27 19.17 19.98
CA THR A 8 -27.04 18.88 19.27
C THR A 8 -26.82 17.38 19.42
N THR A 9 -27.40 16.60 18.51
CA THR A 9 -27.03 15.21 18.33
C THR A 9 -25.54 15.24 18.01
N GLU A 10 -24.70 14.89 19.00
CA GLU A 10 -23.29 14.61 18.74
C GLU A 10 -23.30 13.50 17.67
N GLU A 11 -23.01 13.86 16.42
CA GLU A 11 -22.86 12.87 15.36
C GLU A 11 -21.60 12.09 15.70
N LYS A 12 -21.78 10.97 16.42
CA LYS A 12 -20.72 10.06 16.82
C LYS A 12 -20.10 9.50 15.55
N SER A 13 -19.15 10.22 14.98
CA SER A 13 -18.40 9.78 13.81
C SER A 13 -17.60 8.55 14.21
N SER A 14 -18.15 7.37 13.92
CA SER A 14 -17.45 6.12 14.18
C SER A 14 -16.22 6.09 13.29
N LEU A 15 -15.03 6.04 13.90
CA LEU A 15 -13.76 5.89 13.17
C LEU A 15 -13.69 4.52 12.46
N PHE A 16 -14.50 3.56 12.91
CA PHE A 16 -14.53 2.18 12.42
C PHE A 16 -15.70 1.95 11.46
N THR A 17 -15.71 2.68 10.36
CA THR A 17 -16.61 2.38 9.24
C THR A 17 -16.23 1.03 8.62
N PRO A 18 -17.18 0.22 8.13
CA PRO A 18 -16.87 -1.04 7.42
C PRO A 18 -15.84 -0.86 6.30
N ARG A 19 -15.93 0.24 5.54
CA ARG A 19 -14.95 0.59 4.49
C ARG A 19 -13.54 0.85 5.03
N PHE A 20 -13.43 1.47 6.20
CA PHE A 20 -12.13 1.71 6.83
C PHE A 20 -11.48 0.39 7.25
N LEU A 21 -12.27 -0.53 7.82
CA LEU A 21 -11.81 -1.87 8.16
C LEU A 21 -11.37 -2.66 6.92
N ILE A 22 -12.14 -2.60 5.83
CA ILE A 22 -11.78 -3.24 4.57
C ILE A 22 -10.49 -2.66 4.00
N ALA A 23 -10.36 -1.33 3.98
CA ALA A 23 -9.15 -0.65 3.50
C ALA A 23 -7.92 -1.06 4.32
N LEU A 24 -8.04 -1.05 5.66
CA LEU A 24 -6.97 -1.46 6.55
C LEU A 24 -6.60 -2.93 6.35
N LEU A 25 -7.59 -3.81 6.22
CA LEU A 25 -7.37 -5.22 5.95
C LEU A 25 -6.61 -5.42 4.64
N LEU A 26 -7.03 -4.75 3.55
CA LEU A 26 -6.37 -4.84 2.24
C LEU A 26 -4.92 -4.36 2.29
N ILE A 27 -4.66 -3.24 2.99
CA ILE A 27 -3.30 -2.71 3.16
C ILE A 27 -2.45 -3.71 3.94
N VAL A 28 -2.93 -4.17 5.10
CA VAL A 28 -2.20 -5.11 5.95
C VAL A 28 -1.99 -6.45 5.23
N ALA A 29 -3.00 -6.95 4.51
CA ALA A 29 -2.90 -8.18 3.74
C ALA A 29 -1.89 -8.04 2.59
N GLY A 30 -1.88 -6.91 1.87
CA GLY A 30 -0.89 -6.64 0.83
C GLY A 30 0.54 -6.61 1.38
N ILE A 31 0.76 -5.90 2.50
CA ILE A 31 2.06 -5.86 3.17
C ILE A 31 2.46 -7.25 3.67
N ALA A 32 1.55 -7.95 4.36
CA ALA A 32 1.80 -9.29 4.87
C ALA A 32 2.12 -10.27 3.73
N TRP A 33 1.46 -10.15 2.59
CA TRP A 33 1.74 -10.96 1.40
C TRP A 33 3.14 -10.70 0.85
N LEU A 34 3.55 -9.43 0.73
CA LEU A 34 4.90 -9.07 0.28
C LEU A 34 5.96 -9.61 1.25
N VAL A 35 5.73 -9.47 2.57
CA VAL A 35 6.63 -9.98 3.60
C VAL A 35 6.70 -11.50 3.56
N PHE A 36 5.55 -12.19 3.47
CA PHE A 36 5.48 -13.64 3.37
C PHE A 36 6.18 -14.17 2.12
N TYR A 37 5.92 -13.55 0.96
CA TYR A 37 6.56 -13.91 -0.28
C TYR A 37 8.07 -13.75 -0.16
N TYR A 38 8.54 -12.61 0.34
CA TYR A 38 9.96 -12.35 0.48
C TYR A 38 10.66 -13.27 1.50
N ALA A 39 10.08 -13.44 2.69
CA ALA A 39 10.70 -14.15 3.79
C ALA A 39 10.64 -15.68 3.64
N GLN A 40 9.62 -16.20 2.96
CA GLN A 40 9.34 -17.64 2.92
C GLN A 40 9.19 -18.17 1.49
N ALA A 41 8.30 -17.57 0.68
CA ALA A 41 7.86 -18.21 -0.56
C ALA A 41 8.82 -18.01 -1.75
N ARG A 42 9.70 -17.00 -1.71
CA ARG A 42 10.67 -16.70 -2.79
C ARG A 42 11.76 -17.76 -2.92
N GLY A 43 12.21 -18.34 -1.81
CA GLY A 43 13.42 -19.15 -1.78
C GLY A 43 14.70 -18.34 -2.07
N ASN A 44 15.84 -19.02 -2.11
CA ASN A 44 17.11 -18.43 -2.52
C ASN A 44 17.89 -19.42 -3.41
N PRO A 45 17.79 -19.29 -4.74
CA PRO A 45 18.52 -20.14 -5.68
C PRO A 45 20.04 -19.98 -5.61
N LEU A 46 20.52 -18.86 -5.05
CA LEU A 46 21.94 -18.55 -4.92
C LEU A 46 22.52 -18.98 -3.56
N ALA A 47 21.70 -19.50 -2.65
CA ALA A 47 22.18 -20.12 -1.43
C ALA A 47 22.85 -21.46 -1.75
N PHE A 48 23.83 -21.86 -0.93
CA PHE A 48 24.47 -23.18 -1.01
C PHE A 48 24.24 -23.91 0.32
N PRO A 49 23.37 -24.94 0.37
CA PRO A 49 22.56 -25.50 -0.74
C PRO A 49 21.40 -24.57 -1.18
N PRO A 50 20.93 -24.67 -2.44
CA PRO A 50 19.81 -23.86 -2.92
C PRO A 50 18.56 -24.10 -2.08
N VAL A 51 17.94 -23.02 -1.61
CA VAL A 51 16.71 -23.09 -0.82
C VAL A 51 15.54 -22.89 -1.76
N GLU A 52 14.78 -23.94 -2.03
CA GLU A 52 13.53 -23.82 -2.81
C GLU A 52 12.49 -23.02 -2.01
N GLY A 53 11.72 -22.19 -2.72
CA GLY A 53 10.61 -21.44 -2.13
C GLY A 53 9.46 -22.36 -1.72
N SER A 54 8.92 -22.17 -0.53
CA SER A 54 7.79 -22.94 -0.01
C SER A 54 6.65 -22.01 0.45
N PRO A 55 5.38 -22.28 0.11
CA PRO A 55 4.87 -23.35 -0.74
C PRO A 55 5.23 -23.18 -2.22
N LYS A 56 5.53 -24.28 -2.92
CA LYS A 56 5.92 -24.27 -4.34
C LYS A 56 4.86 -23.62 -5.24
N ALA A 57 3.59 -23.88 -4.95
CA ALA A 57 2.46 -23.25 -5.64
C ALA A 57 2.47 -21.72 -5.54
N VAL A 58 3.05 -21.12 -4.49
CA VAL A 58 3.20 -19.66 -4.36
C VAL A 58 4.52 -19.20 -4.98
N ALA A 59 5.60 -19.96 -4.80
CA ALA A 59 6.90 -19.67 -5.39
C ALA A 59 6.84 -19.59 -6.93
N ASP A 60 6.10 -20.51 -7.56
CA ASP A 60 5.99 -20.62 -9.02
C ASP A 60 5.31 -19.40 -9.68
N LEU A 61 4.53 -18.61 -8.93
CA LEU A 61 3.98 -17.34 -9.44
C LEU A 61 5.07 -16.30 -9.71
N GLY A 62 6.22 -16.42 -9.05
CA GLY A 62 7.34 -15.49 -9.19
C GLY A 62 6.91 -14.04 -9.03
N ARG A 63 7.11 -13.24 -10.09
CA ARG A 63 6.80 -11.80 -10.08
C ARG A 63 5.31 -11.46 -9.87
N TRP A 64 4.40 -12.39 -10.15
CA TRP A 64 2.96 -12.17 -9.89
C TRP A 64 2.65 -11.99 -8.41
N ASN A 65 3.47 -12.54 -7.50
CA ASN A 65 3.31 -12.29 -6.06
C ASN A 65 3.49 -10.82 -5.69
N TYR A 66 4.40 -10.12 -6.36
CA TYR A 66 4.57 -8.67 -6.18
C TYR A 66 3.35 -7.92 -6.68
N VAL A 67 2.78 -8.30 -7.82
CA VAL A 67 1.56 -7.70 -8.35
C VAL A 67 0.38 -7.89 -7.39
N ILE A 68 0.25 -9.07 -6.78
CA ILE A 68 -0.79 -9.35 -5.79
C ILE A 68 -0.58 -8.49 -4.53
N GLY A 69 0.63 -8.51 -3.97
CA GLY A 69 0.94 -7.77 -2.74
C GLY A 69 0.83 -6.26 -2.90
N PHE A 70 1.49 -5.69 -3.90
CA PHE A 70 1.37 -4.26 -4.22
C PHE A 70 -0.04 -3.90 -4.69
N GLY A 71 -0.69 -4.74 -5.49
CA GLY A 71 -2.06 -4.52 -5.95
C GLY A 71 -3.05 -4.42 -4.80
N LEU A 72 -3.01 -5.35 -3.85
CA LEU A 72 -3.83 -5.30 -2.62
C LEU A 72 -3.55 -4.03 -1.81
N LEU A 73 -2.27 -3.65 -1.68
CA LEU A 73 -1.86 -2.43 -0.99
C LEU A 73 -2.43 -1.18 -1.69
N MET A 74 -2.27 -1.08 -3.01
CA MET A 74 -2.77 0.03 -3.83
C MET A 74 -4.30 0.13 -3.74
N VAL A 75 -5.01 -0.99 -3.86
CA VAL A 75 -6.48 -1.03 -3.78
C VAL A 75 -6.93 -0.63 -2.38
N GLY A 76 -6.27 -1.12 -1.33
CA GLY A 76 -6.55 -0.71 0.04
C GLY A 76 -6.40 0.80 0.25
N LEU A 77 -5.34 1.39 -0.29
CA LEU A 77 -5.13 2.84 -0.27
C LEU A 77 -6.23 3.59 -1.05
N MET A 78 -6.58 3.16 -2.26
CA MET A 78 -7.66 3.79 -3.03
C MET A 78 -9.02 3.71 -2.32
N VAL A 79 -9.34 2.58 -1.67
CA VAL A 79 -10.56 2.44 -0.86
C VAL A 79 -10.52 3.38 0.35
N SER A 80 -9.34 3.59 0.93
CA SER A 80 -9.13 4.56 2.02
C SER A 80 -9.24 6.03 1.58
N ALA A 81 -9.34 6.32 0.29
CA ALA A 81 -9.64 7.67 -0.17
C ALA A 81 -11.13 8.03 0.01
N HIS A 82 -12.01 7.10 0.41
CA HIS A 82 -13.44 7.38 0.55
C HIS A 82 -13.76 8.30 1.75
N PRO A 83 -14.70 9.28 1.64
CA PRO A 83 -15.05 10.23 2.71
C PRO A 83 -15.44 9.61 4.05
N SER A 84 -16.05 8.42 4.02
CA SER A 84 -16.39 7.65 5.23
C SER A 84 -15.19 7.06 5.99
N THR A 85 -13.97 7.25 5.50
CA THR A 85 -12.72 6.84 6.15
C THR A 85 -11.96 8.08 6.64
N PRO A 86 -11.10 7.96 7.66
CA PRO A 86 -10.36 9.12 8.18
C PRO A 86 -9.40 9.75 7.16
N LEU A 87 -8.86 8.99 6.20
CA LEU A 87 -7.96 9.50 5.15
C LEU A 87 -8.72 10.16 3.99
N GLY A 88 -10.01 9.87 3.81
CA GLY A 88 -10.79 10.42 2.70
C GLY A 88 -11.55 11.70 3.00
N ARG A 89 -11.36 12.34 4.17
CA ARG A 89 -12.10 13.54 4.57
C ARG A 89 -11.21 14.64 5.15
N GLY A 90 -11.56 15.90 4.91
CA GLY A 90 -10.87 17.08 5.43
C GLY A 90 -9.36 17.02 5.19
N ARG A 91 -8.57 17.26 6.24
CA ARG A 91 -7.10 17.24 6.17
C ARG A 91 -6.50 15.86 5.87
N GLY A 92 -7.27 14.79 6.03
CA GLY A 92 -6.83 13.41 5.77
C GLY A 92 -6.51 13.18 4.28
N VAL A 93 -7.26 13.83 3.38
CA VAL A 93 -7.07 13.72 1.93
C VAL A 93 -5.69 14.22 1.53
N VAL A 94 -5.29 15.35 2.11
CA VAL A 94 -3.98 15.97 1.87
C VAL A 94 -2.86 15.07 2.38
N ALA A 95 -3.02 14.51 3.58
CA ALA A 95 -2.06 13.59 4.17
C ALA A 95 -1.92 12.31 3.33
N GLY A 96 -3.04 11.75 2.84
CA GLY A 96 -3.05 10.59 1.95
C GLY A 96 -2.37 10.87 0.61
N MET A 97 -2.70 11.99 -0.02
CA MET A 97 -2.11 12.44 -1.30
C MET A 97 -0.59 12.63 -1.17
N LEU A 98 -0.14 13.47 -0.24
CA LEU A 98 1.29 13.75 -0.04
C LEU A 98 2.03 12.50 0.41
N GLY A 99 1.43 11.68 1.27
CA GLY A 99 2.00 10.41 1.70
C GLY A 99 2.28 9.48 0.52
N CYS A 100 1.29 9.27 -0.36
CA CYS A 100 1.48 8.41 -1.54
C CYS A 100 2.53 8.96 -2.52
N PHE A 101 2.54 10.27 -2.74
CA PHE A 101 3.54 10.90 -3.63
C PHE A 101 4.96 10.83 -3.07
N LEU A 102 5.14 11.12 -1.78
CA LEU A 102 6.44 11.02 -1.13
C LEU A 102 6.93 9.57 -1.09
N VAL A 103 6.06 8.61 -0.80
CA VAL A 103 6.41 7.19 -0.84
C VAL A 103 6.82 6.77 -2.25
N GLY A 104 6.06 7.14 -3.28
CA GLY A 104 6.39 6.85 -4.68
C GLY A 104 7.71 7.49 -5.12
N LEU A 105 7.96 8.74 -4.72
CA LEU A 105 9.20 9.45 -5.02
C LEU A 105 10.40 8.80 -4.32
N ILE A 106 10.31 8.58 -3.00
CA ILE A 106 11.37 7.93 -2.22
C ILE A 106 11.67 6.53 -2.77
N TRP A 107 10.65 5.79 -3.21
CA TRP A 107 10.82 4.48 -3.83
C TRP A 107 11.69 4.54 -5.09
N ILE A 108 11.34 5.42 -6.04
CA ILE A 108 12.08 5.58 -7.29
C ILE A 108 13.48 6.12 -7.03
N CYS A 109 13.62 7.13 -6.17
CA CYS A 109 14.92 7.68 -5.80
C CYS A 109 15.82 6.61 -5.18
N THR A 110 15.30 5.79 -4.27
CA THR A 110 16.06 4.68 -3.67
C THR A 110 16.49 3.69 -4.76
N PHE A 111 15.58 3.28 -5.64
CA PHE A 111 15.94 2.39 -6.75
C PHE A 111 17.08 2.93 -7.63
N TYR A 112 17.05 4.22 -7.97
CA TYR A 112 18.10 4.86 -8.77
C TYR A 112 19.42 5.03 -8.03
N VAL A 113 19.39 5.37 -6.74
CA VAL A 113 20.62 5.54 -5.94
C VAL A 113 21.36 4.21 -5.77
N PHE A 114 20.62 3.10 -5.70
CA PHE A 114 21.17 1.77 -5.48
C PHE A 114 21.14 0.90 -6.73
N SER A 115 20.97 1.48 -7.93
CA SER A 115 20.84 0.71 -9.18
C SER A 115 22.05 -0.17 -9.49
N ASP A 116 23.24 0.23 -9.00
CA ASP A 116 24.50 -0.48 -9.24
C ASP A 116 24.71 -1.68 -8.31
N ASP A 117 24.14 -1.67 -7.09
CA ASP A 117 24.20 -2.77 -6.12
C ASP A 117 22.86 -2.93 -5.40
N LEU A 118 21.91 -3.53 -6.11
CA LEU A 118 20.56 -3.74 -5.60
C LEU A 118 20.48 -4.94 -4.64
N SER A 119 21.52 -5.79 -4.57
CA SER A 119 21.57 -7.02 -3.78
C SER A 119 21.31 -6.80 -2.29
N ARG A 120 21.64 -5.61 -1.78
CA ARG A 120 21.44 -5.23 -0.37
C ARG A 120 20.00 -4.86 -0.04
N LEU A 121 19.19 -4.50 -1.04
CA LEU A 121 17.82 -4.03 -0.84
C LEU A 121 16.84 -5.17 -1.14
N TRP A 122 16.36 -5.75 -0.05
CA TRP A 122 15.43 -6.86 -0.01
C TRP A 122 14.34 -6.80 -1.09
N ILE A 123 13.47 -5.79 -1.08
CA ILE A 123 12.32 -5.76 -1.99
C ILE A 123 12.67 -5.24 -3.39
N LEU A 124 13.72 -4.43 -3.53
CA LEU A 124 14.05 -3.78 -4.80
C LEU A 124 14.83 -4.71 -5.74
N ASN A 125 15.60 -5.66 -5.20
CA ASN A 125 16.51 -6.52 -5.98
C ASN A 125 15.83 -7.36 -7.09
N ASP A 126 14.60 -7.81 -6.85
CA ASP A 126 13.88 -8.73 -7.75
C ASP A 126 13.17 -8.05 -8.91
N LEU A 127 12.69 -6.84 -8.67
CA LEU A 127 11.83 -6.13 -9.60
C LEU A 127 12.61 -5.54 -10.76
N GLY A 128 13.89 -5.20 -10.54
CA GLY A 128 14.69 -4.48 -11.52
C GLY A 128 13.94 -3.23 -12.00
N GLN A 129 13.73 -3.11 -13.32
CA GLN A 129 13.04 -1.96 -13.91
C GLN A 129 11.55 -1.83 -13.49
N TRP A 130 10.90 -2.90 -13.00
CA TRP A 130 9.53 -2.85 -12.50
C TRP A 130 9.36 -1.99 -11.24
N ASN A 131 10.45 -1.66 -10.55
CA ASN A 131 10.42 -0.70 -9.44
C ASN A 131 9.92 0.68 -9.88
N LEU A 132 10.19 1.09 -11.13
CA LEU A 132 9.65 2.33 -11.68
C LEU A 132 8.13 2.28 -11.81
N VAL A 133 7.59 1.14 -12.24
CA VAL A 133 6.14 0.94 -12.36
C VAL A 133 5.46 1.00 -11.00
N VAL A 134 6.07 0.40 -9.96
CA VAL A 134 5.56 0.49 -8.58
C VAL A 134 5.52 1.94 -8.09
N GLY A 135 6.59 2.70 -8.30
CA GLY A 135 6.62 4.12 -7.93
C GLY A 135 5.57 4.96 -8.65
N ILE A 136 5.38 4.73 -9.96
CA ILE A 136 4.32 5.38 -10.74
C ILE A 136 2.93 4.96 -10.24
N ALA A 137 2.73 3.70 -9.85
CA ALA A 137 1.47 3.24 -9.28
C ALA A 137 1.14 3.96 -7.96
N PHE A 138 2.11 4.18 -7.07
CA PHE A 138 1.92 5.00 -5.87
C PHE A 138 1.49 6.44 -6.22
N MET A 139 2.07 7.03 -7.26
CA MET A 139 1.63 8.34 -7.75
C MET A 139 0.19 8.29 -8.31
N ALA A 140 -0.17 7.26 -9.07
CA ALA A 140 -1.54 7.07 -9.55
C ALA A 140 -2.56 6.98 -8.39
N VAL A 141 -2.21 6.27 -7.32
CA VAL A 141 -3.04 6.21 -6.11
C VAL A 141 -3.11 7.55 -5.40
N GLY A 142 -2.02 8.32 -5.32
CA GLY A 142 -2.04 9.67 -4.77
C GLY A 142 -3.04 10.60 -5.49
N PHE A 143 -3.17 10.48 -6.81
CA PHE A 143 -4.19 11.22 -7.57
C PHE A 143 -5.63 10.83 -7.19
N SER A 144 -5.89 9.60 -6.75
CA SER A 144 -7.22 9.20 -6.29
C SER A 144 -7.67 9.92 -5.02
N PHE A 145 -6.73 10.37 -4.18
CA PHE A 145 -7.01 11.28 -3.06
C PHE A 145 -7.21 12.71 -3.58
N ALA A 146 -6.40 13.15 -4.56
CA ALA A 146 -6.46 14.48 -5.13
C ALA A 146 -7.80 14.83 -5.83
N THR A 147 -8.64 13.84 -6.15
CA THR A 147 -9.96 14.08 -6.75
C THR A 147 -11.08 14.27 -5.71
N LYS A 148 -10.82 14.04 -4.42
CA LYS A 148 -11.85 14.02 -3.36
C LYS A 148 -11.72 15.17 -2.37
N TRP A 149 -11.28 16.33 -2.86
CA TRP A 149 -11.28 17.55 -2.07
C TRP A 149 -12.71 18.08 -1.95
N GLU A 150 -13.32 17.82 -0.80
CA GLU A 150 -14.56 18.43 -0.32
C GLU A 150 -14.36 18.96 1.10
#